data_AF-S9UIC7-F1
#
_entry.id   AF-S9UIC7-F1
#
_cell.length_a   1.000
_cell.length_b   1.000
_cell.length_c   1.000
_cell.angle_alpha   90.00
_cell.angle_beta   90.00
_cell.angle_gamma   90.00
#
_symmetry.space_group_name_H-M   'P 1'
#
loop_
_entity.id
_entity.type
_entity.pdbx_description
1 polymer ?
#
loop_
_entity_poly.entity_id
_entity_poly.type
_entity_poly.pdbx_seq_one_letter_code
_entity_poly.pdbx_strand_id
1 'polypeptide(L)'
;MHFYMWLPVELEPEYREGFVCDACSREFLEGPFYHAEETGVDYCSECGSKSGFSVFLGTVASIIFLKDDTVLKDNDTNAVVAFAYKTNRATTYFFFTNGSSAQVVRRGKKEIKVLLFASNTQQIQVISQIEEKFPWMRTFEEHIEREIRLHDVPPLLPNEENRIFLNDYEITKEQITLSFNNGFRQVLDYKEGIEILFRQQHVVSLFKDGELCFDKKLFQHNVAEEE
;
A
#
# COMPACT_ATOMS: atom_id res chain seq x y z
N MET A 1 -2.00 -4.34 9.29
CA MET A 1 -3.46 -4.29 9.52
C MET A 1 -4.13 -3.90 8.21
N HIS A 2 -5.25 -4.52 7.83
CA HIS A 2 -5.98 -4.26 6.57
C HIS A 2 -7.46 -4.00 6.81
N PHE A 3 -8.08 -3.23 5.92
CA PHE A 3 -9.52 -3.00 5.94
C PHE A 3 -10.23 -3.91 4.94
N TYR A 4 -11.27 -4.57 5.43
CA TYR A 4 -12.14 -5.44 4.67
C TYR A 4 -13.54 -4.85 4.67
N MET A 5 -14.04 -4.54 3.48
CA MET A 5 -15.41 -4.03 3.29
C MET A 5 -16.46 -5.09 3.65
N TRP A 6 -16.11 -6.35 3.40
CA TRP A 6 -16.96 -7.52 3.60
C TRP A 6 -16.19 -8.54 4.42
N LEU A 7 -16.91 -9.41 5.14
CA LEU A 7 -16.27 -10.57 5.74
C LEU A 7 -15.64 -11.43 4.63
N PRO A 8 -14.33 -11.69 4.67
CA PRO A 8 -13.64 -12.41 3.61
C PRO A 8 -13.83 -13.93 3.78
N VAL A 9 -15.07 -14.40 3.87
CA VAL A 9 -15.41 -15.80 4.20
C VAL A 9 -14.76 -16.80 3.24
N GLU A 10 -14.54 -16.40 1.99
CA GLU A 10 -13.85 -17.21 0.98
C GLU A 10 -12.35 -17.38 1.27
N LEU A 11 -11.72 -16.39 1.91
CA LEU A 11 -10.31 -16.42 2.30
C LEU A 11 -10.13 -17.00 3.72
N GLU A 12 -11.05 -16.66 4.61
CA GLU A 12 -11.03 -16.93 6.06
C GLU A 12 -12.42 -17.41 6.51
N PRO A 13 -12.73 -18.71 6.35
CA PRO A 13 -14.05 -19.28 6.63
C PRO A 13 -14.54 -19.12 8.07
N GLU A 14 -13.66 -18.85 9.03
CA GLU A 14 -13.99 -18.52 10.42
C GLU A 14 -14.94 -17.33 10.52
N TYR A 15 -14.89 -16.39 9.58
CA TYR A 15 -15.79 -15.24 9.57
C TYR A 15 -17.21 -15.55 9.10
N ARG A 16 -17.53 -16.80 8.76
CA ARG A 16 -18.86 -17.18 8.28
C ARG A 16 -19.98 -16.85 9.26
N GLU A 17 -19.69 -16.89 10.56
CA GLU A 17 -20.66 -16.60 11.63
C GLU A 17 -20.56 -15.15 12.13
N GLY A 18 -19.73 -14.32 11.51
CA GLY A 18 -19.43 -12.97 11.98
C GLY A 18 -18.05 -12.88 12.66
N PHE A 19 -17.83 -11.79 13.40
CA PHE A 19 -16.63 -11.56 14.19
C PHE A 19 -16.95 -10.84 15.50
N VAL A 20 -16.01 -10.87 16.44
CA VAL A 20 -16.05 -10.10 17.69
C VAL A 20 -15.00 -9.02 17.63
N CYS A 21 -15.38 -7.76 17.86
CA CYS A 21 -14.41 -6.67 17.93
C CYS A 21 -13.60 -6.76 19.22
N ASP A 22 -12.29 -6.93 19.14
CA ASP A 22 -11.39 -7.09 20.30
C ASP A 22 -11.35 -5.86 21.22
N ALA A 23 -11.71 -4.68 20.70
CA ALA A 23 -11.71 -3.44 21.47
C ALA A 23 -12.97 -3.20 22.31
N CYS A 24 -14.14 -3.59 21.80
CA CYS A 24 -15.43 -3.31 22.43
C CYS A 24 -16.24 -4.57 22.77
N SER A 25 -15.73 -5.75 22.42
CA SER A 25 -16.32 -7.07 22.64
C SER A 25 -17.73 -7.25 22.08
N ARG A 26 -18.13 -6.39 21.12
CA ARG A 26 -19.40 -6.52 20.42
C ARG A 26 -19.26 -7.49 19.25
N GLU A 27 -20.30 -8.28 19.03
CA GLU A 27 -20.42 -9.22 17.91
C GLU A 27 -21.02 -8.51 16.69
N PHE A 28 -20.51 -8.84 15.51
CA PHE A 28 -20.95 -8.31 14.22
C PHE A 28 -21.15 -9.46 13.24
N LEU A 29 -22.30 -9.52 12.57
CA LEU A 29 -22.62 -10.58 11.61
C LEU A 29 -22.14 -10.28 10.18
N GLU A 30 -21.71 -9.04 9.93
CA GLU A 30 -21.25 -8.56 8.62
C GLU A 30 -20.12 -7.53 8.79
N GLY A 31 -19.35 -7.33 7.72
CA GLY A 31 -18.38 -6.24 7.63
C GLY A 31 -19.07 -4.88 7.45
N PRO A 32 -18.32 -3.77 7.37
CA PRO A 32 -16.86 -3.68 7.27
C PRO A 32 -16.10 -3.78 8.60
N PHE A 33 -14.80 -4.10 8.52
CA PHE A 33 -13.91 -4.20 9.69
C PHE A 33 -12.42 -4.08 9.33
N TYR A 34 -11.57 -3.96 10.36
CA TYR A 34 -10.12 -4.02 10.24
C TYR A 34 -9.61 -5.34 10.81
N HIS A 35 -8.76 -6.03 10.07
CA HIS A 35 -8.18 -7.31 10.43
C HIS A 35 -6.65 -7.28 10.37
N ALA A 36 -5.99 -7.85 11.38
CA ALA A 36 -4.55 -8.08 11.40
C ALA A 36 -4.22 -9.57 11.31
N GLU A 37 -3.93 -10.05 10.10
CA GLU A 37 -3.62 -11.47 9.79
C GLU A 37 -2.58 -12.08 10.74
N GLU A 38 -1.53 -11.34 11.11
CA GLU A 38 -0.45 -11.86 11.97
C GLU A 38 -0.88 -12.13 13.41
N THR A 39 -1.82 -11.32 13.93
CA THR A 39 -2.23 -11.38 15.35
C THR A 39 -3.64 -11.92 15.54
N GLY A 40 -4.41 -12.05 14.44
CA GLY A 40 -5.83 -12.37 14.47
C GLY A 40 -6.69 -11.30 15.15
N VAL A 41 -6.21 -10.05 15.18
CA VAL A 41 -6.91 -8.96 15.91
C VAL A 41 -7.90 -8.28 14.98
N ASP A 42 -9.13 -8.14 15.48
CA ASP A 42 -10.26 -7.58 14.75
C ASP A 42 -10.80 -6.31 15.42
N TYR A 43 -10.97 -5.27 14.62
CA TYR A 43 -11.63 -4.04 15.04
C TYR A 43 -12.83 -3.76 14.14
N CYS A 44 -14.00 -3.52 14.74
CA CYS A 44 -15.09 -2.88 14.00
C CYS A 44 -14.66 -1.50 13.48
N SER A 45 -15.31 -1.00 12.43
CA SER A 45 -14.88 0.25 11.78
C SER A 45 -14.77 1.44 12.74
N GLU A 46 -15.71 1.56 13.69
CA GLU A 46 -15.68 2.64 14.68
C GLU A 46 -14.45 2.55 15.60
N CYS A 47 -14.15 1.37 16.15
CA CYS A 47 -13.01 1.16 17.05
C CYS A 47 -11.67 1.30 16.32
N GLY A 48 -11.59 0.82 15.08
CA GLY A 48 -10.40 0.96 14.25
C GLY A 48 -10.12 2.42 13.91
N SER A 49 -11.13 3.17 13.46
CA SER A 49 -10.97 4.60 13.19
C SER A 49 -10.60 5.40 14.44
N LYS A 50 -11.17 5.09 15.61
CA LYS A 50 -10.75 5.70 16.89
C LYS A 50 -9.31 5.38 17.26
N SER A 51 -8.82 4.21 16.86
CA SER A 51 -7.42 3.79 17.03
C SER A 51 -6.49 4.39 15.96
N GLY A 52 -7.01 5.23 15.07
CA GLY A 52 -6.24 5.90 14.01
C GLY A 52 -6.04 5.06 12.75
N PHE A 53 -6.72 3.91 12.62
CA PHE A 53 -6.70 3.13 11.39
C PHE A 53 -7.50 3.82 10.29
N SER A 54 -7.02 3.64 9.06
CA SER A 54 -7.64 4.15 7.84
C SER A 54 -8.02 2.97 6.95
N VAL A 55 -9.13 3.09 6.23
CA VAL A 55 -9.56 2.10 5.24
C VAL A 55 -8.55 1.90 4.11
N PHE A 56 -7.67 2.88 3.93
CA PHE A 56 -6.57 2.89 2.97
C PHE A 56 -5.23 2.41 3.55
N LEU A 57 -5.25 1.81 4.74
CA LEU A 57 -4.02 1.32 5.36
C LEU A 57 -3.46 0.15 4.54
N GLY A 58 -2.19 0.28 4.15
CA GLY A 58 -1.50 -0.77 3.39
C GLY A 58 -1.69 -0.68 1.87
N THR A 59 -2.27 0.41 1.34
CA THR A 59 -2.36 0.67 -0.10
C THR A 59 -1.40 1.77 -0.53
N VAL A 60 -1.12 1.89 -1.83
CA VAL A 60 -0.43 3.06 -2.39
C VAL A 60 -1.42 4.22 -2.42
N ALA A 61 -1.13 5.27 -1.65
CA ALA A 61 -1.97 6.46 -1.53
C ALA A 61 -1.60 7.58 -2.49
N SER A 62 -0.34 7.63 -2.93
CA SER A 62 0.08 8.59 -3.95
C SER A 62 1.26 8.08 -4.76
N ILE A 63 1.31 8.51 -6.02
CA ILE A 63 2.41 8.27 -6.96
C ILE A 63 3.14 9.60 -7.19
N ILE A 64 4.46 9.54 -7.16
CA ILE A 64 5.35 10.71 -7.25
C ILE A 64 6.06 10.66 -8.60
N PHE A 65 5.93 11.76 -9.34
CA PHE A 65 6.63 12.02 -10.59
C PHE A 65 7.75 13.01 -10.34
N LEU A 66 8.94 12.66 -10.83
CA LEU A 66 10.12 13.49 -10.75
C LEU A 66 10.20 14.40 -11.99
N LYS A 67 10.99 15.47 -11.89
CA LYS A 67 11.30 16.33 -13.03
C LYS A 67 11.91 15.53 -14.18
N ASP A 68 11.51 15.82 -15.41
CA ASP A 68 11.86 15.08 -16.64
C ASP A 68 13.37 14.79 -16.84
N ASP A 69 14.25 15.62 -16.29
CA ASP A 69 15.71 15.50 -16.39
C ASP A 69 16.36 14.75 -15.21
N THR A 70 15.60 14.41 -14.18
CA THR A 70 16.11 13.77 -12.98
C THR A 70 16.09 12.25 -13.10
N VAL A 71 17.28 11.66 -13.17
CA VAL A 71 17.48 10.21 -13.09
C VAL A 71 18.00 9.83 -11.71
N LEU A 72 17.13 9.25 -10.87
CA LEU A 72 17.54 8.66 -9.60
C LEU A 72 17.97 7.22 -9.83
N LYS A 73 19.18 6.85 -9.39
CA LYS A 73 19.72 5.50 -9.60
C LYS A 73 20.40 4.94 -8.35
N ASP A 74 20.43 3.61 -8.25
CA ASP A 74 21.33 2.86 -7.40
C ASP A 74 22.73 2.87 -8.05
N ASN A 75 23.74 3.45 -7.38
CA ASN A 75 25.10 3.48 -7.92
C ASN A 75 25.79 2.12 -7.95
N ASP A 76 25.37 1.16 -7.12
CA ASP A 76 25.98 -0.18 -7.10
C ASP A 76 25.46 -1.03 -8.25
N THR A 77 24.16 -0.99 -8.50
CA THR A 77 23.50 -1.85 -9.50
C THR A 77 23.22 -1.14 -10.83
N ASN A 78 23.37 0.18 -10.88
CA ASN A 78 22.92 1.07 -11.96
C ASN A 78 21.43 0.99 -12.26
N ALA A 79 20.62 0.37 -11.39
CA ALA A 79 19.18 0.35 -11.53
C ALA A 79 18.62 1.76 -11.34
N VAL A 80 17.74 2.17 -12.25
CA VAL A 80 17.07 3.48 -12.20
C VAL A 80 15.72 3.31 -11.47
N VAL A 81 15.32 4.33 -10.71
CA VAL A 81 13.97 4.41 -10.14
C VAL A 81 12.95 4.49 -11.27
N ALA A 82 12.06 3.51 -11.34
CA ALA A 82 10.94 3.50 -12.29
C ALA A 82 9.85 4.48 -11.86
N PHE A 83 9.49 4.47 -10.56
CA PHE A 83 8.59 5.44 -9.95
C PHE A 83 8.78 5.48 -8.44
N ALA A 84 8.27 6.55 -7.82
CA ALA A 84 8.20 6.68 -6.37
C ALA A 84 6.74 6.76 -5.92
N TYR A 85 6.46 6.34 -4.69
CA TYR A 85 5.10 6.30 -4.17
C TYR A 85 5.05 6.42 -2.65
N LYS A 86 3.88 6.72 -2.09
CA LYS A 86 3.64 6.75 -0.64
C LYS A 86 2.51 5.82 -0.27
N THR A 87 2.67 5.10 0.84
CA THR A 87 1.57 4.36 1.49
C THR A 87 1.09 5.06 2.76
N ASN A 88 1.88 6.00 3.29
CA ASN A 88 1.54 6.81 4.46
C ASN A 88 2.31 8.13 4.43
N ARG A 89 1.95 9.06 5.33
CA ARG A 89 2.48 10.43 5.35
C ARG A 89 3.99 10.53 5.61
N ALA A 90 4.58 9.53 6.26
CA ALA A 90 5.97 9.56 6.69
C ALA A 90 6.91 8.75 5.78
N THR A 91 6.37 7.95 4.86
CA THR A 91 7.12 6.95 4.13
C THR A 91 7.03 7.18 2.63
N THR A 92 8.18 7.31 1.98
CA THR A 92 8.30 7.32 0.52
C THR A 92 9.03 6.07 0.07
N TYR A 93 8.51 5.42 -0.95
CA TYR A 93 9.12 4.25 -1.57
C TYR A 93 9.61 4.61 -2.97
N PHE A 94 10.66 3.92 -3.39
CA PHE A 94 11.27 4.01 -4.71
C PHE A 94 11.31 2.60 -5.28
N PHE A 95 10.59 2.36 -6.36
CA PHE A 95 10.61 1.08 -7.07
C PHE A 95 11.62 1.17 -8.21
N PHE A 96 12.60 0.28 -8.25
CA PHE A 96 13.65 0.28 -9.25
C PHE A 96 13.31 -0.64 -10.42
N THR A 97 13.88 -0.32 -11.58
CA THR A 97 13.75 -1.08 -12.83
C THR A 97 14.24 -2.54 -12.76
N ASN A 98 15.06 -2.88 -11.77
CA ASN A 98 15.51 -4.25 -11.51
C ASN A 98 14.59 -5.02 -10.53
N GLY A 99 13.41 -4.48 -10.20
CA GLY A 99 12.46 -5.07 -9.25
C GLY A 99 12.82 -4.90 -7.77
N SER A 100 13.94 -4.25 -7.45
CA SER A 100 14.24 -3.88 -6.07
C SER A 100 13.44 -2.65 -5.63
N SER A 101 13.28 -2.47 -4.32
CA SER A 101 12.64 -1.30 -3.74
C SER A 101 13.48 -0.67 -2.64
N ALA A 102 13.43 0.64 -2.52
CA ALA A 102 13.94 1.36 -1.35
C ALA A 102 12.81 2.09 -0.64
N GLN A 103 12.77 1.99 0.68
CA GLN A 103 11.82 2.71 1.52
C GLN A 103 12.57 3.76 2.34
N VAL A 104 12.12 5.01 2.27
CA VAL A 104 12.61 6.14 3.06
C VAL A 104 11.55 6.50 4.08
N VAL A 105 11.81 6.18 5.36
CA VAL A 105 10.95 6.57 6.48
C VAL A 105 11.51 7.81 7.14
N ARG A 106 10.70 8.86 7.25
CA ARG A 106 11.08 10.11 7.92
C ARG A 106 10.47 10.20 9.31
N ARG A 107 11.33 10.12 10.33
CA ARG A 107 10.97 10.42 11.71
C ARG A 107 11.51 11.80 12.10
N GLY A 108 10.67 12.82 11.94
CA GLY A 108 11.06 14.21 12.21
C GLY A 108 12.12 14.74 11.23
N LYS A 109 12.94 15.72 11.67
CA LYS A 109 13.88 16.44 10.81
C LYS A 109 15.20 15.72 10.49
N LYS A 110 15.51 14.58 11.12
CA LYS A 110 16.89 14.04 11.12
C LYS A 110 17.05 12.54 10.83
N GLU A 111 16.05 11.71 11.11
CA GLU A 111 16.24 10.27 10.96
C GLU A 111 15.54 9.77 9.70
N ILE A 112 16.37 9.40 8.73
CA ILE A 112 15.96 8.68 7.53
C ILE A 112 16.45 7.24 7.68
N LYS A 113 15.51 6.32 7.89
CA LYS A 113 15.77 4.89 7.78
C LYS A 113 15.54 4.50 6.34
N VAL A 114 16.49 3.75 5.79
CA VAL A 114 16.36 3.20 4.45
C VAL A 114 16.31 1.70 4.53
N LEU A 115 15.26 1.13 3.96
CA LEU A 115 15.16 -0.30 3.78
C LEU A 115 15.29 -0.63 2.32
N LEU A 116 16.18 -1.59 2.04
CA LEU A 116 16.36 -2.14 0.71
C LEU A 116 15.69 -3.50 0.66
N PHE A 117 14.85 -3.67 -0.35
CA PHE A 117 14.13 -4.90 -0.65
C PHE A 117 14.64 -5.41 -1.99
N ALA A 118 15.35 -6.53 -1.97
CA ALA A 118 15.75 -7.24 -3.18
C ALA A 118 15.56 -8.74 -2.94
N SER A 119 14.79 -9.41 -3.81
CA SER A 119 14.65 -10.87 -3.79
C SER A 119 14.37 -11.45 -2.39
N ASN A 120 13.38 -10.91 -1.66
CA ASN A 120 12.98 -11.29 -0.30
C ASN A 120 13.99 -11.01 0.83
N THR A 121 15.13 -10.36 0.55
CA THR A 121 16.03 -9.88 1.61
C THR A 121 15.65 -8.46 2.03
N GLN A 122 15.49 -8.26 3.33
CA GLN A 122 15.27 -6.95 3.95
C GLN A 122 16.57 -6.52 4.65
N GLN A 123 17.10 -5.37 4.28
CA GLN A 123 18.23 -4.76 4.98
C GLN A 123 17.84 -3.38 5.48
N ILE A 124 17.92 -3.18 6.80
CA ILE A 124 17.71 -1.88 7.43
C ILE A 124 19.06 -1.18 7.52
N GLN A 125 19.17 -0.03 6.85
CA GLN A 125 20.37 0.80 6.89
C GLN A 125 20.00 2.24 7.25
N VAL A 126 20.90 2.92 7.94
CA VAL A 126 20.77 4.36 8.17
C VAL A 126 21.24 5.08 6.91
N ILE A 127 20.59 6.18 6.52
CA ILE A 127 20.93 6.88 5.27
C ILE A 127 22.44 7.18 5.12
N SER A 128 23.14 7.52 6.22
CA SER A 128 24.59 7.80 6.20
C SER A 128 25.45 6.61 5.77
N GLN A 129 24.94 5.39 5.85
CA GLN A 129 25.64 4.16 5.44
C GLN A 129 25.49 3.89 3.94
N ILE A 130 24.55 4.55 3.28
CA ILE A 130 24.19 4.31 1.87
C ILE A 130 24.27 5.58 1.03
N GLU A 131 24.89 6.65 1.53
CA GLU A 131 25.04 7.92 0.80
C GLU A 131 25.82 7.73 -0.50
N GLU A 132 26.83 6.86 -0.51
CA GLU A 132 27.57 6.55 -1.74
C GLU A 132 26.69 5.79 -2.76
N LYS A 133 25.84 4.88 -2.26
CA LYS A 133 24.92 4.06 -3.06
C LYS A 133 23.75 4.88 -3.61
N PHE A 134 23.19 5.78 -2.80
CA PHE A 134 22.02 6.62 -3.12
C PHE A 134 22.23 8.08 -2.70
N PRO A 135 23.11 8.83 -3.40
CA PRO A 135 23.48 10.19 -3.01
C PRO A 135 22.31 11.18 -3.04
N TRP A 136 21.27 10.86 -3.82
CA TRP A 136 20.07 11.68 -4.00
C TRP A 136 19.03 11.53 -2.89
N MET A 137 19.13 10.51 -2.01
CA MET A 137 18.06 10.21 -1.04
C MET A 137 17.78 11.33 -0.02
N ARG A 138 18.74 12.23 0.23
CA ARG A 138 18.52 13.39 1.11
C ARG A 138 17.79 14.53 0.42
N THR A 139 17.96 14.66 -0.90
CA THR A 139 17.50 15.80 -1.70
C THR A 139 16.38 15.44 -2.67
N PHE A 140 15.94 14.19 -2.73
CA PHE A 140 14.96 13.71 -3.73
C PHE A 140 13.68 14.56 -3.81
N GLU A 141 13.24 15.15 -2.70
CA GLU A 141 12.06 16.01 -2.68
C GLU A 141 12.21 17.29 -3.52
N GLU A 142 13.44 17.79 -3.65
CA GLU A 142 13.77 18.93 -4.50
C GLU A 142 13.57 18.59 -5.99
N HIS A 143 13.51 17.31 -6.31
CA HIS A 143 13.30 16.77 -7.65
C HIS A 143 11.86 16.35 -7.93
N ILE A 144 10.95 16.44 -6.95
CA ILE A 144 9.54 16.13 -7.17
C ILE A 144 8.94 17.23 -8.03
N GLU A 145 8.36 16.84 -9.17
CA GLU A 145 7.56 17.72 -10.00
C GLU A 145 6.09 17.69 -9.58
N ARG A 146 5.54 16.49 -9.40
CA ARG A 146 4.14 16.29 -9.09
C ARG A 146 3.92 15.08 -8.20
N GLU A 147 3.02 15.19 -7.24
CA GLU A 147 2.46 14.07 -6.49
C GLU A 147 0.98 13.91 -6.87
N ILE A 148 0.62 12.76 -7.43
CA ILE A 148 -0.77 12.41 -7.73
C ILE A 148 -1.29 11.60 -6.55
N ARG A 149 -2.27 12.16 -5.83
CA ARG A 149 -2.96 11.44 -4.74
C ARG A 149 -4.10 10.63 -5.32
N LEU A 150 -4.14 9.36 -4.95
CA LEU A 150 -5.18 8.41 -5.32
C LEU A 150 -6.33 8.50 -4.31
N HIS A 151 -5.97 8.57 -3.02
CA HIS A 151 -6.89 8.68 -1.90
C HIS A 151 -6.21 9.35 -0.71
N ASP A 152 -6.90 9.42 0.43
CA ASP A 152 -6.34 9.98 1.65
C ASP A 152 -5.09 9.21 2.10
N VAL A 153 -4.01 9.96 2.34
CA VAL A 153 -2.72 9.40 2.77
C VAL A 153 -2.78 9.15 4.28
N PRO A 154 -2.74 7.89 4.74
CA PRO A 154 -2.90 7.56 6.15
C PRO A 154 -1.67 7.97 6.98
N PRO A 155 -1.84 8.16 8.31
CA PRO A 155 -0.69 8.33 9.20
C PRO A 155 0.16 7.05 9.24
N LEU A 156 1.43 7.17 9.62
CA LEU A 156 2.24 6.01 9.96
C LEU A 156 1.83 5.50 11.34
N LEU A 157 1.40 4.25 11.42
CA LEU A 157 1.03 3.61 12.68
C LEU A 157 2.27 3.01 13.36
N PRO A 158 2.27 2.90 14.70
CA PRO A 158 3.33 2.21 15.43
C PRO A 158 3.50 0.77 14.90
N ASN A 159 4.74 0.33 14.74
CA ASN A 159 5.10 -1.03 14.29
C ASN A 159 4.64 -1.44 12.88
N GLU A 160 4.04 -0.55 12.09
CA GLU A 160 3.68 -0.81 10.70
C GLU A 160 4.77 -0.36 9.71
N GLU A 161 5.93 0.10 10.22
CA GLU A 161 7.10 0.31 9.37
C GLU A 161 7.52 -1.02 8.75
N ASN A 162 7.75 -1.01 7.44
CA ASN A 162 8.47 -2.08 6.72
C ASN A 162 7.66 -3.35 6.45
N ARG A 163 6.34 -3.32 6.67
CA ARG A 163 5.47 -4.49 6.49
C ARG A 163 4.97 -4.67 5.06
N ILE A 164 4.70 -3.57 4.36
CA ILE A 164 4.01 -3.57 3.08
C ILE A 164 4.78 -2.72 2.07
N PHE A 165 5.26 -3.36 1.00
CA PHE A 165 5.95 -2.74 -0.12
C PHE A 165 5.54 -3.41 -1.43
N LEU A 166 5.76 -2.72 -2.55
CA LEU A 166 5.47 -3.28 -3.87
C LEU A 166 6.50 -4.34 -4.23
N ASN A 167 5.99 -5.50 -4.63
CA ASN A 167 6.78 -6.57 -5.21
C ASN A 167 6.84 -6.45 -6.74
N ASP A 168 5.72 -6.06 -7.35
CA ASP A 168 5.61 -5.92 -8.80
C ASP A 168 4.51 -4.93 -9.20
N TYR A 169 4.53 -4.49 -10.46
CA TYR A 169 3.49 -3.65 -11.03
C TYR A 169 3.28 -3.94 -12.51
N GLU A 170 2.06 -3.73 -12.98
CA GLU A 170 1.69 -3.80 -14.39
C GLU A 170 0.93 -2.54 -14.78
N ILE A 171 1.19 -2.03 -15.98
CA ILE A 171 0.51 -0.86 -16.53
C ILE A 171 -0.04 -1.23 -17.90
N THR A 172 -1.33 -1.00 -18.08
CA THR A 172 -2.01 -1.12 -19.37
C THR A 172 -2.56 0.25 -19.83
N LYS A 173 -3.24 0.26 -20.97
CA LYS A 173 -3.94 1.45 -21.49
C LYS A 173 -5.21 1.81 -20.72
N GLU A 174 -5.56 1.06 -19.67
CA GLU A 174 -6.81 1.25 -18.93
C GLU A 174 -6.61 1.22 -17.42
N GLN A 175 -5.60 0.47 -16.95
CA GLN A 175 -5.39 0.28 -15.52
C GLN A 175 -3.91 0.22 -15.12
N ILE A 176 -3.68 0.44 -13.83
CA ILE A 176 -2.41 0.14 -13.14
C ILE A 176 -2.70 -0.92 -12.08
N THR A 177 -1.97 -2.02 -12.12
CA THR A 177 -2.03 -3.09 -11.11
C THR A 177 -0.77 -3.04 -10.27
N LEU A 178 -0.93 -2.95 -8.96
CA LEU A 178 0.15 -2.88 -7.98
C LEU A 178 0.09 -4.12 -7.08
N SER A 179 1.13 -4.94 -7.11
CA SER A 179 1.19 -6.18 -6.33
C SER A 179 2.13 -6.01 -5.13
N PHE A 180 1.64 -6.29 -3.93
CA PHE A 180 2.39 -6.12 -2.69
C PHE A 180 3.02 -7.42 -2.20
N ASN A 181 4.08 -7.31 -1.40
CA ASN A 181 4.79 -8.45 -0.80
C ASN A 181 3.92 -9.32 0.12
N ASN A 182 2.87 -8.74 0.72
CA ASN A 182 1.94 -9.47 1.56
C ASN A 182 0.91 -10.26 0.74
N GLY A 183 0.89 -10.13 -0.60
CA GLY A 183 -0.01 -10.80 -1.53
C GLY A 183 -1.37 -10.11 -1.73
N PHE A 184 -1.50 -8.85 -1.31
CA PHE A 184 -2.58 -7.98 -1.77
C PHE A 184 -2.25 -7.41 -3.15
N ARG A 185 -3.29 -7.03 -3.90
CA ARG A 185 -3.16 -6.31 -5.18
C ARG A 185 -4.09 -5.09 -5.18
N GLN A 186 -3.58 -3.93 -5.54
CA GLN A 186 -4.38 -2.71 -5.74
C GLN A 186 -4.45 -2.43 -7.24
N VAL A 187 -5.66 -2.38 -7.77
CA VAL A 187 -5.95 -2.10 -9.18
C VAL A 187 -6.57 -0.71 -9.28
N LEU A 188 -6.00 0.13 -10.14
CA LEU A 188 -6.43 1.50 -10.38
C LEU A 188 -6.94 1.60 -11.82
N ASP A 189 -8.25 1.67 -11.99
CA ASP A 189 -8.90 2.01 -13.26
C ASP A 189 -9.02 3.54 -13.34
N TYR A 190 -8.18 4.14 -14.17
CA TYR A 190 -8.13 5.60 -14.31
C TYR A 190 -9.17 6.17 -15.26
N LYS A 191 -9.89 5.35 -16.03
CA LYS A 191 -11.00 5.83 -16.87
C LYS A 191 -12.24 6.07 -16.02
N GLU A 192 -12.51 5.15 -15.11
CA GLU A 192 -13.72 5.18 -14.28
C GLU A 192 -13.49 5.77 -12.87
N GLY A 193 -12.23 6.07 -12.52
CA GLY A 193 -11.88 6.58 -11.18
C GLY A 193 -12.08 5.54 -10.09
N ILE A 194 -11.88 4.26 -10.43
CA ILE A 194 -12.14 3.12 -9.55
C ILE A 194 -10.81 2.58 -9.02
N GLU A 195 -10.78 2.32 -7.72
CA GLU A 195 -9.71 1.62 -7.05
C GLU A 195 -10.25 0.35 -6.39
N ILE A 196 -9.61 -0.78 -6.67
CA ILE A 196 -10.02 -2.08 -6.15
C ILE A 196 -8.85 -2.70 -5.41
N LEU A 197 -9.09 -3.12 -4.18
CA LEU A 197 -8.14 -3.91 -3.41
C LEU A 197 -8.56 -5.38 -3.45
N PHE A 198 -7.65 -6.23 -3.89
CA PHE A 198 -7.79 -7.67 -3.96
C PHE A 198 -6.85 -8.37 -2.99
N ARG A 199 -7.29 -9.55 -2.56
CA ARG A 199 -6.49 -10.57 -1.90
C ARG A 199 -6.72 -11.88 -2.65
N GLN A 200 -5.66 -12.46 -3.21
CA GLN A 200 -5.78 -13.55 -4.18
C GLN A 200 -6.73 -13.14 -5.34
N GLN A 201 -7.83 -13.88 -5.55
CA GLN A 201 -8.86 -13.60 -6.55
C GLN A 201 -10.10 -12.89 -5.96
N HIS A 202 -10.08 -12.52 -4.68
CA HIS A 202 -11.23 -11.94 -3.99
C HIS A 202 -11.07 -10.43 -3.80
N VAL A 203 -12.13 -9.67 -4.08
CA VAL A 203 -12.20 -8.24 -3.78
C VAL A 203 -12.44 -8.06 -2.28
N VAL A 204 -11.54 -7.34 -1.62
CA VAL A 204 -11.64 -7.06 -0.18
C VAL A 204 -12.18 -5.66 0.09
N SER A 205 -11.88 -4.69 -0.79
CA SER A 205 -12.34 -3.30 -0.70
C SER A 205 -12.46 -2.67 -2.09
N LEU A 206 -13.38 -1.73 -2.24
CA LEU A 206 -13.64 -0.99 -3.47
C LEU A 206 -13.84 0.49 -3.13
N PHE A 207 -13.21 1.35 -3.93
CA PHE A 207 -13.34 2.79 -3.82
C PHE A 207 -13.65 3.40 -5.19
N LYS A 208 -14.49 4.43 -5.18
CA LYS A 208 -14.76 5.25 -6.37
C LYS A 208 -14.54 6.70 -5.99
N ASP A 209 -13.71 7.40 -6.76
CA ASP A 209 -13.36 8.80 -6.52
C ASP A 209 -12.84 9.06 -5.08
N GLY A 210 -12.15 8.07 -4.49
CA GLY A 210 -11.62 8.14 -3.13
C GLY A 210 -12.62 7.84 -2.01
N GLU A 211 -13.83 7.38 -2.32
CA GLU A 211 -14.86 7.02 -1.34
C GLU A 211 -15.21 5.52 -1.38
N LEU A 212 -15.56 4.94 -0.22
CA LEU A 212 -15.99 3.55 -0.08
C LEU A 212 -17.23 3.28 -0.95
N CYS A 213 -17.14 2.27 -1.83
CA CYS A 213 -18.25 1.85 -2.67
C CYS A 213 -18.78 0.48 -2.25
N PHE A 214 -20.09 0.41 -1.95
CA PHE A 214 -20.77 -0.81 -1.50
C PHE A 214 -21.46 -1.59 -2.64
N ASP A 215 -21.26 -1.20 -3.90
CA ASP A 215 -21.98 -1.83 -5.01
C ASP A 215 -21.34 -3.15 -5.47
N LYS A 216 -21.67 -4.25 -4.76
CA LYS A 216 -21.27 -5.63 -5.11
C LYS A 216 -21.50 -6.04 -6.58
N LYS A 217 -22.25 -5.30 -7.39
CA LYS A 217 -22.52 -5.64 -8.80
C LYS A 217 -21.45 -5.15 -9.78
N LEU A 218 -20.64 -4.15 -9.43
CA LEU A 218 -19.42 -3.80 -10.17
C LEU A 218 -18.40 -4.95 -10.22
N PHE A 219 -18.63 -6.01 -9.45
CA PHE A 219 -17.67 -7.06 -9.11
C PHE A 219 -17.70 -8.26 -10.07
N GLN A 220 -18.78 -8.46 -10.82
CA GLN A 220 -18.94 -9.66 -11.68
C GLN A 220 -18.48 -9.46 -13.12
N HIS A 221 -18.28 -8.21 -13.56
CA HIS A 221 -17.88 -7.94 -14.95
C HIS A 221 -16.37 -7.94 -15.19
N ASN A 222 -15.54 -7.76 -14.15
CA ASN A 222 -14.08 -7.63 -14.32
C ASN A 222 -13.26 -8.88 -13.95
N VAL A 223 -13.90 -9.96 -13.45
CA VAL A 223 -13.24 -11.23 -13.15
C VAL A 223 -13.55 -12.32 -14.20
N ALA A 224 -14.58 -12.10 -15.02
CA ALA A 224 -15.03 -13.08 -16.01
C ALA A 224 -14.25 -13.08 -17.34
N GLU A 225 -13.21 -12.25 -17.49
CA GLU A 225 -12.42 -12.16 -18.74
C GLU A 225 -11.00 -12.74 -18.63
N GLU A 226 -10.64 -13.41 -17.53
CA GLU A 226 -9.35 -14.10 -17.35
C GLU A 226 -9.47 -15.64 -17.22
N GLU A 227 -10.39 -16.26 -17.97
CA GLU A 227 -10.37 -17.73 -18.25
C GLU A 227 -10.00 -18.04 -19.71
#